data_AF-A0A822GAE3-F1
#
_entry.id   AF-A0A822GAE3-F1
#
_cell.length_a   1.000
_cell.length_b   1.000
_cell.length_c   1.000
_cell.angle_alpha   90.00
_cell.angle_beta   90.00
_cell.angle_gamma   90.00
#
_symmetry.space_group_name_H-M   'P 1'
#
loop_
_entity.id
_entity.type
_entity.pdbx_description
1 polymer ?
#
loop_
_entity_poly.entity_id
_entity_poly.type
_entity_poly.pdbx_seq_one_letter_code
_entity_poly.pdbx_strand_id
1 'polypeptide(L)'
;GPTSFEALRTVNGQICATFREACQLHGLLEDDQQWDATMSEAAAAQSPARLRNLFALILAVCGPSSPKQLWESYKESLTEDILTNARRQNPGMNLDYTPDMFNHALIIIE
;
A
#
# COMPACT_ATOMS: atom_id res chain seq x y z
N GLY A 1 -10.07 -1.25 33.22
CA GLY A 1 -9.01 -1.52 32.23
C GLY A 1 -8.90 -3.01 32.03
N PRO A 2 -8.33 -3.48 30.90
CA PRO A 2 -8.13 -4.89 30.61
C PRO A 2 -7.25 -5.54 31.68
N THR A 3 -7.60 -6.76 32.09
CA THR A 3 -6.95 -7.49 33.20
C THR A 3 -5.94 -8.53 32.72
N SER A 4 -5.80 -8.72 31.40
CA SER A 4 -4.85 -9.64 30.78
C SER A 4 -4.47 -9.22 29.34
N PHE A 5 -3.39 -9.79 28.81
CA PHE A 5 -3.00 -9.60 27.39
C PHE A 5 -4.03 -10.15 26.41
N GLU A 6 -4.76 -11.19 26.79
CA GLU A 6 -5.85 -11.73 25.99
C GLU A 6 -7.03 -10.74 25.95
N ALA A 7 -7.37 -10.15 27.10
CA ALA A 7 -8.40 -9.11 27.18
C ALA A 7 -8.06 -7.88 26.34
N LEU A 8 -6.77 -7.57 26.14
CA LEU A 8 -6.32 -6.51 25.22
C LEU A 8 -6.54 -6.84 23.74
N ARG A 9 -6.67 -8.13 23.37
CA ARG A 9 -6.89 -8.59 22.00
C ARG A 9 -8.35 -8.93 21.72
N THR A 10 -9.21 -8.94 22.74
CA THR A 10 -10.61 -9.31 22.59
C THR A 10 -11.46 -8.08 22.23
N VAL A 11 -12.01 -8.08 21.01
CA VAL A 11 -12.96 -7.05 20.55
C VAL A 11 -14.29 -7.71 20.25
N ASN A 12 -15.38 -7.20 20.83
CA ASN A 12 -16.73 -7.75 20.68
C ASN A 12 -16.85 -9.26 20.94
N GLY A 13 -16.06 -9.80 21.87
CA GLY A 13 -16.05 -11.22 22.23
C GLY A 13 -15.19 -12.11 21.32
N GLN A 14 -14.50 -11.56 20.32
CA GLN A 14 -13.57 -12.27 19.45
C GLN A 14 -12.11 -11.89 19.76
N ILE A 15 -11.25 -12.88 19.93
CA ILE A 15 -9.81 -12.66 20.14
C ILE A 15 -9.16 -12.41 18.76
N CYS A 16 -8.65 -11.20 18.56
CA CYS A 16 -7.94 -10.80 17.34
C CYS A 16 -6.58 -11.50 17.26
N ALA A 17 -6.08 -11.79 16.07
CA ALA A 17 -4.77 -12.44 15.86
C ALA A 17 -3.60 -11.57 16.32
N THR A 18 -3.75 -10.23 16.28
CA THR A 18 -2.74 -9.29 16.73
C THR A 18 -3.33 -8.18 17.60
N PHE A 19 -2.50 -7.57 18.45
CA PHE A 19 -2.89 -6.36 19.20
C PHE A 19 -3.27 -5.20 18.26
N ARG A 20 -2.61 -5.13 17.11
CA ARG A 20 -2.88 -4.10 16.10
C ARG A 20 -4.27 -4.25 15.50
N GLU A 21 -4.66 -5.46 15.13
CA GLU A 21 -6.00 -5.77 14.65
C GLU A 21 -7.06 -5.43 15.70
N ALA A 22 -6.81 -5.73 16.97
CA ALA A 22 -7.68 -5.30 18.06
C ALA A 22 -7.78 -3.76 18.14
N CYS A 23 -6.66 -3.03 18.03
CA CYS A 23 -6.67 -1.57 17.99
C CYS A 23 -7.43 -1.01 16.77
N GLN A 24 -7.32 -1.64 15.59
CA GLN A 24 -8.09 -1.26 14.40
C GLN A 24 -9.59 -1.46 14.63
N LEU A 25 -10.01 -2.62 15.14
CA LEU A 25 -11.42 -2.91 15.42
C LEU A 25 -12.00 -2.04 16.56
N HIS A 26 -11.16 -1.58 17.48
CA HIS A 26 -11.53 -0.60 18.50
C HIS A 26 -11.60 0.84 17.98
N GLY A 27 -11.25 1.10 16.71
CA GLY A 27 -11.19 2.46 16.15
C GLY A 27 -10.10 3.33 16.77
N LEU A 28 -9.06 2.70 17.35
CA LEU A 28 -7.91 3.41 17.95
C LEU A 28 -6.85 3.77 16.90
N LEU A 29 -6.94 3.18 15.71
CA LEU A 29 -6.10 3.47 14.57
C LEU A 29 -6.94 4.16 13.51
N GLU A 30 -6.38 5.18 12.84
CA GLU A 30 -7.03 5.80 11.69
C GLU A 30 -7.25 4.76 10.60
N ASP A 31 -8.43 4.79 10.00
CA ASP A 31 -8.79 3.88 8.93
C ASP A 31 -8.06 4.31 7.64
N ASP A 32 -7.20 3.42 7.13
CA ASP A 32 -6.44 3.66 5.89
C ASP A 32 -7.35 3.73 4.64
N GLN A 33 -8.67 3.55 4.79
CA GLN A 33 -9.67 3.72 3.72
C GLN A 33 -9.51 5.02 2.95
N GLN A 34 -9.17 6.14 3.61
CA GLN A 34 -8.98 7.41 2.91
C GLN A 34 -7.79 7.34 1.94
N TRP A 35 -6.71 6.65 2.33
CA TRP A 35 -5.51 6.51 1.51
C TRP A 35 -5.76 5.54 0.36
N ASP A 36 -6.52 4.48 0.60
CA ASP A 36 -6.93 3.55 -0.45
C ASP A 36 -7.79 4.26 -1.50
N ALA A 37 -8.84 4.98 -1.08
CA ALA A 37 -9.68 5.75 -1.99
C ALA A 37 -8.88 6.78 -2.81
N THR A 38 -7.99 7.52 -2.14
CA THR A 38 -7.12 8.52 -2.78
C THR A 38 -6.20 7.88 -3.82
N MET A 39 -5.57 6.74 -3.49
CA MET A 39 -4.69 6.02 -4.40
C MET A 39 -5.45 5.40 -5.57
N SER A 40 -6.66 4.89 -5.33
CA SER A 40 -7.54 4.33 -6.37
C SER A 40 -7.93 5.38 -7.42
N GLU A 41 -8.38 6.55 -6.97
CA GLU A 41 -8.72 7.67 -7.86
C GLU A 41 -7.49 8.15 -8.65
N ALA A 42 -6.35 8.29 -7.98
CA ALA A 42 -5.12 8.71 -8.63
C ALA A 42 -4.61 7.69 -9.64
N ALA A 43 -4.70 6.39 -9.35
CA ALA A 43 -4.30 5.32 -10.27
C ALA A 43 -5.14 5.33 -11.55
N ALA A 44 -6.41 5.70 -11.47
CA ALA A 44 -7.28 5.83 -12.64
C ALA A 44 -7.03 7.10 -13.48
N ALA A 45 -6.49 8.16 -12.87
CA ALA A 45 -6.43 9.49 -13.49
C ALA A 45 -5.01 10.03 -13.78
N GLN A 46 -3.97 9.48 -13.15
CA GLN A 46 -2.62 10.04 -13.17
C GLN A 46 -1.59 9.09 -13.78
N SER A 47 -0.44 9.64 -14.16
CA SER A 47 0.69 8.82 -14.63
C SER A 47 1.36 8.10 -13.44
N PRO A 48 2.03 6.95 -13.68
CA PRO A 48 2.73 6.20 -12.63
C PRO A 48 3.73 7.06 -11.83
N ALA A 49 4.42 8.00 -12.48
CA ALA A 49 5.33 8.93 -11.81
C ALA A 49 4.61 9.88 -10.83
N ARG A 50 3.42 10.37 -11.19
CA ARG A 50 2.62 11.23 -10.29
C ARG A 50 1.99 10.41 -9.17
N LEU A 51 1.57 9.19 -9.47
CA LEU A 51 1.07 8.23 -8.47
C LEU A 51 2.16 7.88 -7.44
N ARG A 52 3.41 7.66 -7.87
CA ARG A 52 4.56 7.44 -6.98
C ARG A 52 4.81 8.63 -6.06
N ASN A 53 4.72 9.85 -6.56
CA ASN A 53 4.85 11.06 -5.73
C ASN A 53 3.74 11.18 -4.68
N LEU A 54 2.50 10.87 -5.04
CA LEU A 54 1.38 10.86 -4.09
C LEU A 54 1.60 9.80 -3.00
N PHE A 55 2.01 8.60 -3.40
CA PHE A 55 2.35 7.54 -2.45
C PHE A 55 3.45 7.98 -1.48
N ALA A 56 4.54 8.58 -1.98
CA ALA A 56 5.62 9.13 -1.15
C ALA A 56 5.11 10.18 -0.15
N LEU A 57 4.22 11.08 -0.59
CA LEU A 57 3.62 12.11 0.25
C LEU A 57 2.77 11.51 1.38
N ILE A 58 1.93 10.51 1.07
CA ILE A 58 1.12 9.80 2.06
C ILE A 58 2.04 9.16 3.11
N LEU A 59 3.11 8.49 2.69
CA LEU A 59 4.07 7.88 3.61
C LEU A 59 4.77 8.92 4.51
N ALA A 60 5.19 10.05 3.95
CA ALA A 60 5.97 11.05 4.65
C ALA A 60 5.15 11.92 5.61
N VAL A 61 3.91 12.24 5.25
CA VAL A 61 3.11 13.26 5.95
C VAL A 61 1.90 12.67 6.67
N CYS A 62 1.29 11.63 6.13
CA CYS A 62 0.04 11.10 6.64
C CYS A 62 0.23 9.90 7.58
N GLY A 63 1.37 9.20 7.50
CA GLY A 63 1.69 8.09 8.39
C GLY A 63 0.64 6.97 8.36
N PRO A 64 0.35 6.37 7.19
CA PRO A 64 -0.67 5.33 7.07
C PRO A 64 -0.37 4.18 8.03
N SER A 65 -1.42 3.55 8.56
CA SER A 65 -1.27 2.45 9.50
C SER A 65 -0.56 1.27 8.81
N SER A 66 -0.95 0.92 7.58
CA SER A 66 -0.42 -0.18 6.76
C SER A 66 0.25 0.29 5.46
N PRO A 67 1.46 0.91 5.50
CA PRO A 67 2.20 1.30 4.30
C PRO A 67 2.40 0.15 3.31
N LYS A 68 2.72 -1.05 3.85
CA LYS A 68 2.95 -2.26 3.06
C LYS A 68 1.69 -2.70 2.32
N GLN A 69 0.53 -2.67 2.97
CA GLN A 69 -0.72 -3.08 2.34
C GLN A 69 -1.10 -2.11 1.22
N LEU A 70 -0.92 -0.81 1.46
CA LEU A 70 -1.15 0.21 0.43
C LEU A 70 -0.21 0.00 -0.76
N TRP A 71 1.07 -0.29 -0.53
CA TRP A 71 1.99 -0.65 -1.59
C TRP A 71 1.52 -1.88 -2.38
N GLU A 72 1.19 -2.99 -1.71
CA GLU A 72 0.78 -4.22 -2.39
C GLU A 72 -0.46 -4.04 -3.27
N SER A 73 -1.42 -3.21 -2.85
CA SER A 73 -2.62 -2.88 -3.63
C SER A 73 -2.31 -2.10 -4.93
N TYR A 74 -1.28 -1.25 -4.93
CA TYR A 74 -1.03 -0.30 -6.03
C TYR A 74 0.31 -0.50 -6.76
N LYS A 75 1.15 -1.44 -6.35
CA LYS A 75 2.52 -1.64 -6.89
C LYS A 75 2.56 -1.81 -8.41
N GLU A 76 1.55 -2.44 -9.01
CA GLU A 76 1.48 -2.61 -10.47
C GLU A 76 1.22 -1.27 -11.16
N SER A 77 0.23 -0.50 -10.68
CA SER A 77 -0.05 0.86 -11.18
C SER A 77 1.15 1.79 -11.01
N LEU A 78 1.85 1.66 -9.88
CA LEU A 78 3.08 2.39 -9.57
C LEU A 78 4.28 1.97 -10.44
N THR A 79 4.21 0.85 -11.18
CA THR A 79 5.31 0.27 -11.96
C THR A 79 4.99 0.16 -13.46
N GLU A 80 3.79 0.56 -13.87
CA GLU A 80 3.28 0.38 -15.22
C GLU A 80 4.20 0.98 -16.30
N ASP A 81 4.79 2.15 -16.05
CA ASP A 81 5.68 2.82 -16.99
C ASP A 81 7.01 2.08 -17.17
N ILE A 82 7.54 1.45 -16.11
CA ILE A 82 8.73 0.60 -16.17
C ILE A 82 8.46 -0.63 -17.05
N LEU A 83 7.30 -1.28 -16.85
CA LEU A 83 6.87 -2.42 -17.68
C LEU A 83 6.65 -2.01 -19.13
N THR A 84 5.97 -0.89 -19.34
CA THR A 84 5.73 -0.34 -20.68
C THR A 84 7.03 -0.01 -21.40
N ASN A 85 8.01 0.58 -20.71
CA ASN A 85 9.32 0.88 -21.27
C ASN A 85 10.10 -0.39 -21.63
N ALA A 86 10.10 -1.39 -20.74
CA ALA A 86 10.76 -2.67 -21.00
C ALA A 86 10.19 -3.39 -22.23
N ARG A 87 8.85 -3.38 -22.39
CA ARG A 87 8.16 -3.92 -23.58
C ARG A 87 8.51 -3.17 -24.86
N ARG A 88 8.67 -1.84 -24.80
CA ARG A 88 9.10 -1.02 -25.96
C ARG A 88 10.53 -1.34 -26.40
N GLN A 89 11.42 -1.64 -25.45
CA GLN A 89 12.81 -1.98 -25.74
C GLN A 89 13.00 -3.41 -26.28
N ASN A 90 12.07 -4.31 -25.95
CA ASN A 90 12.11 -5.72 -26.34
C ASN A 90 10.86 -6.13 -27.13
N PRO A 91 10.65 -5.58 -28.34
CA PRO A 91 9.49 -5.91 -29.16
C PRO A 91 9.52 -7.40 -29.54
N GLY A 92 8.54 -8.16 -29.07
CA GLY A 92 8.40 -9.61 -29.32
C GLY A 92 8.52 -10.48 -28.07
N MET A 93 8.94 -9.92 -26.93
CA MET A 93 8.87 -10.62 -25.64
C MET A 93 7.56 -10.27 -24.92
N ASN A 94 6.83 -11.28 -24.48
CA ASN A 94 5.71 -11.09 -23.56
C ASN A 94 6.28 -10.95 -22.14
N LEU A 95 6.55 -9.71 -21.74
CA LEU A 95 7.05 -9.37 -20.41
C LEU A 95 5.88 -9.11 -19.46
N ASP A 96 5.98 -9.65 -18.26
CA ASP A 96 5.09 -9.40 -17.12
C ASP A 96 5.86 -8.69 -15.99
N TYR A 97 5.16 -8.27 -14.93
CA TYR A 97 5.79 -7.67 -13.77
C TYR A 97 6.78 -8.63 -13.11
N THR A 98 7.96 -8.11 -12.77
CA THR A 98 8.97 -8.84 -12.02
C THR A 98 9.27 -8.16 -10.68
N PRO A 99 9.77 -8.92 -9.67
CA PRO A 99 10.22 -8.32 -8.42
C PRO A 99 11.23 -7.19 -8.59
N ASP A 100 12.13 -7.29 -9.58
CA ASP A 100 13.11 -6.24 -9.87
C ASP A 100 12.47 -4.94 -10.35
N MET A 101 11.35 -5.01 -11.07
CA MET A 101 10.61 -3.82 -11.50
C MET A 101 9.96 -3.12 -10.32
N PHE A 102 9.38 -3.88 -9.38
CA PHE A 102 8.83 -3.33 -8.16
C PHE A 102 9.92 -2.70 -7.29
N ASN A 103 11.08 -3.35 -7.16
CA ASN A 103 12.23 -2.79 -6.46
C ASN A 103 12.72 -1.49 -7.12
N HIS A 104 12.76 -1.44 -8.46
CA HIS A 104 13.12 -0.24 -9.19
C HIS A 104 12.13 0.91 -8.93
N ALA A 105 10.82 0.61 -8.91
CA ALA A 105 9.80 1.60 -8.56
C ALA A 105 9.96 2.14 -7.13
N LEU A 106 10.34 1.30 -6.16
CA LEU A 106 10.66 1.73 -4.79
C LEU A 106 11.88 2.65 -4.73
N ILE A 107 12.94 2.36 -5.50
CA ILE A 107 14.13 3.22 -5.57
C ILE A 107 13.78 4.60 -6.14
N ILE A 108 12.84 4.68 -7.08
CA ILE A 108 12.40 5.97 -7.66
C ILE A 108 11.59 6.81 -6.65
N ILE A 109 11.03 6.20 -5.61
CA ILE A 109 10.22 6.87 -4.58
C ILE A 109 11.12 7.54 -3.52
N GLU A 110 12.37 7.08 -3.32
CA GLU A 110 13.37 7.73 -2.45
C GLU A 110 13.87 9.07 -3.01
#